data_AF-A0AAV1J080-F1
#
_entry.id   AF-A0AAV1J080-F1
#
_cell.length_a   1.000
_cell.length_b   1.000
_cell.length_c   1.000
_cell.angle_alpha   90.00
_cell.angle_beta   90.00
_cell.angle_gamma   90.00
#
_symmetry.space_group_name_H-M   'P 1'
#
loop_
_entity.id
_entity.type
_entity.pdbx_description
1 polymer ?
#
loop_
_entity_poly.entity_id
_entity_poly.type
_entity_poly.pdbx_seq_one_letter_code
_entity_poly.pdbx_strand_id
1 'polypeptide(L)'
;MQSKISTLKNRPYCCVTDFGEMADKVVPVVRAEDEEVEEEELVDPQVQLREECHEKPDIQTFWSKYQQCNDRVNSRSNTTETCEEELIDYVHVLDKCVNKDLFKRLK
;
A
#
# COMPACT_ATOMS: atom_id res chain seq x y z
N MET A 1 -25.75 45.63 -3.37
CA MET A 1 -25.30 45.31 -2.00
C MET A 1 -25.80 43.93 -1.64
N GLN A 2 -24.93 42.92 -1.53
CA GLN A 2 -25.06 41.74 -0.67
C GLN A 2 -23.89 40.78 -0.97
N SER A 3 -22.72 41.14 -0.46
CA SER A 3 -21.56 40.26 -0.35
C SER A 3 -21.62 39.60 1.03
N LYS A 4 -22.02 38.32 1.11
CA LYS A 4 -21.92 37.51 2.33
C LYS A 4 -20.83 36.45 2.15
N ILE A 5 -19.60 36.91 2.33
CA ILE A 5 -18.44 36.10 2.72
C ILE A 5 -18.35 36.18 4.25
N SER A 6 -17.94 35.10 4.91
CA SER A 6 -17.85 34.91 6.37
C SER A 6 -19.22 34.64 7.03
N THR A 7 -19.48 33.58 7.80
CA THR A 7 -18.66 32.59 8.52
C THR A 7 -19.53 31.34 8.71
N LEU A 8 -19.21 30.27 7.98
CA LEU A 8 -19.65 28.91 8.27
C LEU A 8 -18.81 28.40 9.45
N LYS A 9 -19.23 28.66 10.68
CA LYS A 9 -18.50 28.28 11.90
C LYS A 9 -19.33 27.46 12.90
N ASN A 10 -20.33 26.69 12.45
CA ASN A 10 -20.98 25.68 13.29
C ASN A 10 -21.86 24.71 12.47
N ARG A 11 -21.22 23.72 11.82
CA ARG A 11 -21.88 22.49 11.39
C ARG A 11 -20.96 21.32 11.76
N PRO A 12 -21.31 20.49 12.77
CA PRO A 12 -20.42 19.48 13.29
C PRO A 12 -20.68 18.16 12.58
N TYR A 13 -20.26 18.05 11.32
CA TYR A 13 -19.96 16.75 10.71
C TYR A 13 -18.78 16.94 9.75
N CYS A 14 -17.78 16.08 9.93
CA CYS A 14 -16.55 15.96 9.13
C CYS A 14 -15.48 17.06 9.36
N CYS A 15 -14.83 17.01 10.52
CA CYS A 15 -13.39 17.31 10.67
C CYS A 15 -12.92 16.70 12.00
N VAL A 16 -12.00 15.76 11.89
CA VAL A 16 -11.14 15.17 12.93
C VAL A 16 -10.89 16.10 14.14
N THR A 17 -11.42 15.76 15.32
CA THR A 17 -10.98 16.37 16.60
C THR A 17 -10.76 15.38 17.74
N ASP A 18 -10.72 14.06 17.50
CA ASP A 18 -10.41 13.06 18.55
C ASP A 18 -9.15 12.25 18.22
N PHE A 19 -8.04 12.95 18.01
CA PHE A 19 -6.68 12.39 18.15
C PHE A 19 -6.15 12.56 19.59
N GLY A 20 -7.03 12.81 20.56
CA GLY A 20 -6.67 13.23 21.93
C GLY A 20 -6.74 12.16 23.02
N GLU A 21 -7.33 10.99 22.79
CA GLU A 21 -7.61 9.99 23.85
C GLU A 21 -7.11 8.58 23.51
N MET A 22 -6.03 8.46 22.73
CA MET A 22 -5.31 7.20 22.51
C MET A 22 -3.80 7.35 22.80
N ALA A 23 -3.43 8.28 23.70
CA ALA A 23 -2.03 8.57 24.02
C ALA A 23 -1.43 7.68 25.14
N ASP A 24 -2.22 6.88 25.85
CA ASP A 24 -1.75 6.16 27.05
C ASP A 24 -1.57 4.64 26.89
N LYS A 25 -1.67 4.12 25.66
CA LYS A 25 -1.10 2.79 25.38
C LYS A 25 0.36 2.97 25.04
N VAL A 26 1.22 2.81 26.04
CA VAL A 26 2.67 2.69 25.89
C VAL A 26 2.95 1.62 24.84
N VAL A 27 3.23 2.03 23.60
CA VAL A 27 3.79 1.14 22.59
C VAL A 27 5.26 0.98 23.00
N PRO A 28 5.72 -0.22 23.38
CA PRO A 28 7.14 -0.43 23.60
C PRO A 28 7.86 -0.18 22.27
N VAL A 29 8.60 0.91 22.19
CA VAL A 29 9.50 1.17 21.07
C VAL A 29 10.67 0.20 21.23
N VAL A 30 10.61 -0.90 20.49
CA VAL A 30 11.73 -1.82 20.35
C VAL A 30 12.78 -1.08 19.52
N ARG A 31 13.81 -0.54 20.17
CA ARG A 31 15.00 -0.07 19.49
C ARG A 31 15.82 -1.31 19.13
N ALA A 32 15.91 -1.61 17.84
CA ALA A 32 16.98 -2.48 17.36
C ALA A 32 18.29 -1.78 17.75
N GLU A 33 19.14 -2.53 18.43
CA GLU A 33 20.29 -2.06 19.18
C GLU A 33 21.25 -1.31 18.26
N ASP A 34 21.73 -0.15 18.72
CA ASP A 34 22.66 0.74 18.04
C ASP A 34 24.01 0.05 17.78
N GLU A 35 24.17 -0.60 16.62
CA GLU A 35 25.45 -0.71 15.95
C GLU A 35 25.54 0.47 14.97
N GLU A 36 26.69 1.15 14.91
CA GLU A 36 26.98 2.19 13.92
C GLU A 36 26.92 1.57 12.51
N VAL A 37 25.72 1.41 11.98
CA VAL A 37 25.49 1.00 10.60
C VAL A 37 25.89 2.22 9.78
N GLU A 38 27.08 2.17 9.16
CA GLU A 38 27.30 2.93 7.93
C GLU A 38 26.03 2.76 7.11
N GLU A 39 25.36 3.86 6.76
CA GLU A 39 24.17 3.86 5.89
C GLU A 39 24.58 3.43 4.46
N GLU A 40 25.24 2.28 4.33
CA GLU A 40 25.21 1.47 3.13
C GLU A 40 23.73 1.27 2.82
N GLU A 41 23.30 1.81 1.69
CA GLU A 41 21.94 1.77 1.19
C GLU A 41 21.43 0.32 1.21
N LEU A 42 20.76 -0.07 2.31
CA LEU A 42 20.28 -1.42 2.51
C LEU A 42 19.15 -1.67 1.50
N VAL A 43 19.51 -2.24 0.36
CA VAL A 43 18.54 -2.57 -0.70
C VAL A 43 17.79 -3.84 -0.33
N ASP A 44 16.46 -3.76 -0.23
CA ASP A 44 15.61 -4.94 -0.01
C ASP A 44 15.72 -5.91 -1.21
N PRO A 45 16.27 -7.13 -1.01
CA PRO A 45 16.38 -8.12 -2.08
C PRO A 45 15.03 -8.53 -2.66
N GLN A 46 13.93 -8.34 -1.93
CA GLN A 46 12.58 -8.65 -2.39
C GLN A 46 12.17 -7.74 -3.56
N VAL A 47 12.56 -6.46 -3.56
CA VAL A 47 12.16 -5.51 -4.60
C VAL A 47 12.73 -5.95 -5.96
N GLN A 48 14.03 -6.24 -6.00
CA GLN A 48 14.69 -6.75 -7.21
C GLN A 48 14.05 -8.05 -7.71
N LEU A 49 13.75 -8.98 -6.80
CA LEU A 49 13.11 -10.25 -7.16
C LEU A 49 11.68 -10.07 -7.67
N ARG A 50 10.91 -9.13 -7.12
CA ARG A 50 9.56 -8.81 -7.61
C ARG A 50 9.61 -8.26 -9.03
N GLU A 51 10.58 -7.40 -9.35
CA GLU A 51 10.79 -6.88 -10.71
C GLU A 51 11.16 -8.00 -11.70
N GLU A 52 12.15 -8.83 -11.35
CA GLU A 52 12.54 -10.00 -12.16
C GLU A 52 11.37 -10.98 -12.39
N CYS A 53 10.57 -11.23 -11.34
CA CYS A 53 9.41 -12.11 -11.43
C CYS A 53 8.26 -11.48 -12.23
N HIS A 54 8.09 -10.16 -12.18
CA HIS A 54 7.02 -9.45 -12.86
C HIS A 54 7.09 -9.65 -14.38
N GLU A 55 8.27 -9.70 -14.98
CA GLU A 55 8.45 -9.85 -16.44
C GLU A 55 7.97 -11.20 -17.02
N LYS A 56 7.63 -12.18 -16.17
CA LYS A 56 7.20 -13.51 -16.62
C LYS A 56 5.81 -13.46 -17.28
N PRO A 57 5.58 -14.23 -18.35
CA PRO A 57 4.35 -14.16 -19.15
C PRO A 57 3.08 -14.51 -18.37
N ASP A 58 3.16 -15.52 -17.49
CA ASP A 58 2.03 -15.92 -16.65
C ASP A 58 1.63 -14.78 -15.70
N ILE A 59 2.62 -14.12 -15.10
CA ILE A 59 2.41 -13.01 -14.14
C ILE A 59 1.88 -11.77 -14.87
N GLN A 60 2.41 -11.45 -16.06
CA GLN A 60 1.90 -10.38 -16.92
C GLN A 60 0.42 -10.57 -17.31
N THR A 61 -0.02 -11.82 -17.48
CA THR A 61 -1.42 -12.11 -17.79
C THR A 61 -2.35 -11.73 -16.64
N PHE A 62 -1.99 -12.08 -15.40
CA PHE A 62 -2.77 -11.69 -14.21
C PHE A 62 -2.65 -10.19 -13.92
N TRP A 63 -1.48 -9.60 -14.14
CA TRP A 63 -1.29 -8.15 -14.06
C TRP A 63 -2.23 -7.40 -15.01
N SER A 64 -2.33 -7.85 -16.26
CA SER A 64 -3.24 -7.24 -17.24
C SER A 64 -4.70 -7.31 -16.81
N LYS A 65 -5.15 -8.43 -16.20
CA LYS A 65 -6.52 -8.53 -15.67
C LYS A 65 -6.78 -7.57 -14.52
N TYR A 66 -5.82 -7.45 -13.60
CA TYR A 66 -5.88 -6.50 -12.50
C TYR A 66 -5.96 -5.04 -13.02
N GLN A 67 -5.13 -4.69 -14.01
CA GLN A 67 -5.19 -3.36 -14.64
C GLN A 67 -6.53 -3.10 -15.34
N GLN A 68 -7.06 -4.09 -16.06
CA GLN A 68 -8.40 -3.97 -16.68
C GLN A 68 -9.52 -3.77 -15.65
N CYS A 69 -9.41 -4.38 -14.46
CA CYS A 69 -10.33 -4.10 -13.37
C CYS A 69 -10.17 -2.66 -12.86
N ASN A 70 -8.93 -2.22 -12.61
CA ASN A 70 -8.66 -0.86 -12.14
C ASN A 70 -9.20 0.20 -13.11
N ASP A 71 -9.01 0.02 -14.41
CA ASP A 71 -9.54 0.92 -15.43
C ASP A 71 -11.07 0.98 -15.39
N ARG A 72 -11.72 -0.17 -15.22
CA ARG A 72 -13.18 -0.26 -15.11
C ARG A 72 -13.71 0.42 -13.85
N VAL A 73 -13.11 0.18 -12.69
CA VAL A 73 -13.52 0.78 -11.41
C VAL A 73 -13.27 2.29 -11.42
N ASN A 74 -12.10 2.74 -11.88
CA ASN A 74 -11.75 4.16 -11.96
C ASN A 74 -12.61 4.94 -12.97
N SER A 75 -13.12 4.28 -14.01
CA SER A 75 -14.02 4.92 -14.98
C SER A 75 -15.43 5.22 -14.43
N ARG A 76 -15.81 4.61 -13.30
CA ARG A 76 -17.16 4.72 -12.74
C ARG A 76 -17.18 5.70 -11.56
N SER A 77 -18.14 6.63 -11.58
CA SER A 77 -18.30 7.62 -10.51
C SER A 77 -18.96 7.06 -9.24
N ASN A 78 -19.72 5.97 -9.35
CA ASN A 78 -20.35 5.26 -8.23
C ASN A 78 -20.42 3.77 -8.55
N THR A 79 -19.57 2.97 -7.93
CA THR A 79 -19.58 1.51 -8.06
C THR A 79 -19.24 0.84 -6.73
N THR A 80 -19.83 -0.33 -6.48
CA THR A 80 -19.50 -1.19 -5.33
C THR A 80 -18.50 -2.29 -5.69
N GLU A 81 -18.00 -2.27 -6.92
CA GLU A 81 -17.04 -3.24 -7.43
C GLU A 81 -15.64 -2.97 -6.87
N THR A 82 -14.93 -4.04 -6.51
CA THR A 82 -13.57 -4.00 -5.97
C THR A 82 -12.66 -4.95 -6.76
N CYS A 83 -11.42 -4.54 -7.03
CA CYS A 83 -10.43 -5.35 -7.75
C CYS A 83 -9.59 -6.28 -6.84
N GLU A 84 -10.15 -6.68 -5.70
CA GLU A 84 -9.43 -7.47 -4.70
C GLU A 84 -9.17 -8.90 -5.16
N GLU A 85 -10.12 -9.51 -5.88
CA GLU A 85 -9.96 -10.84 -6.46
C GLU A 85 -8.77 -10.89 -7.43
N GLU A 86 -8.73 -9.98 -8.41
CA GLU A 86 -7.65 -9.92 -9.38
C GLU A 86 -6.30 -9.55 -8.76
N LEU A 87 -6.32 -8.73 -7.70
CA LEU A 87 -5.12 -8.39 -6.94
C LEU A 87 -4.56 -9.63 -6.23
N ILE A 88 -5.40 -10.40 -5.54
CA ILE A 88 -4.99 -11.62 -4.84
C ILE A 88 -4.46 -12.65 -5.83
N ASP A 89 -5.11 -12.82 -6.98
CA ASP A 89 -4.64 -13.72 -8.03
C ASP A 89 -3.25 -13.34 -8.56
N TYR A 90 -3.04 -12.04 -8.84
CA TYR A 90 -1.75 -11.52 -9.28
C TYR A 90 -0.66 -11.71 -8.22
N VAL A 91 -0.94 -11.34 -6.96
CA VAL A 91 0.01 -11.47 -5.85
C VAL A 91 0.35 -12.95 -5.61
N HIS A 92 -0.64 -13.85 -5.70
CA HIS A 92 -0.42 -15.29 -5.53
C HIS A 92 0.62 -15.84 -6.51
N VAL A 93 0.51 -15.48 -7.80
CA VAL A 93 1.46 -15.96 -8.81
C VAL A 93 2.82 -15.26 -8.71
N LEU A 94 2.84 -13.99 -8.33
CA LEU A 94 4.06 -13.22 -8.11
C LEU A 94 4.87 -13.79 -6.92
N ASP A 95 4.22 -13.99 -5.78
CA ASP A 95 4.87 -14.49 -4.57
C ASP A 95 5.33 -15.95 -4.74
N LYS A 96 4.61 -16.77 -5.50
CA LYS A 96 5.06 -18.12 -5.86
C LYS A 96 6.38 -18.09 -6.63
N CYS A 97 6.64 -17.03 -7.41
CA CYS A 97 7.92 -16.84 -8.07
C CYS A 97 9.00 -16.35 -7.08
N VAL A 98 8.72 -15.29 -6.34
CA VAL A 98 9.67 -14.63 -5.43
C VAL A 98 10.15 -15.57 -4.30
N ASN A 99 9.24 -16.37 -3.74
CA ASN A 99 9.53 -17.25 -2.60
C ASN A 99 10.58 -18.34 -2.91
N LYS A 100 10.88 -18.61 -4.18
CA LYS A 100 11.91 -19.59 -4.57
C LYS A 100 13.32 -19.13 -4.22
N ASP A 101 13.55 -17.82 -4.23
CA ASP A 101 14.88 -17.23 -4.14
C ASP A 101 15.01 -16.20 -3.02
N LEU A 102 13.89 -15.63 -2.52
CA LEU A 102 13.90 -14.61 -1.47
C LEU A 102 14.65 -15.06 -0.21
N PHE A 103 14.30 -16.22 0.35
CA PHE A 103 14.92 -16.73 1.59
C PHE A 103 16.39 -17.14 1.44
N LYS A 104 16.91 -17.23 0.21
CA LYS A 104 18.35 -17.46 -0.01
C LYS A 104 19.15 -16.16 0.10
N ARG A 105 18.49 -15.01 -0.06
CA ARG A 105 19.10 -13.67 -0.02
C ARG A 105 18.98 -13.01 1.35
N LEU A 106 18.06 -13.49 2.18
CA LEU A 106 17.88 -13.04 3.57
C LEU A 106 18.88 -13.79 4.48
N LYS A 107 19.54 -13.06 5.37
CA LYS A 107 20.50 -13.58 6.37
C LYS A 107 19.82 -13.79 7.71
#